data_AF-A0A3E0PC71-F1
#
_entry.id   AF-A0A3E0PC71-F1
#
_cell.length_a   1.000
_cell.length_b   1.000
_cell.length_c   1.000
_cell.angle_alpha   90.00
_cell.angle_beta   90.00
_cell.angle_gamma   90.00
#
_symmetry.space_group_name_H-M   'P 1'
#
loop_
_entity.id
_entity.type
_entity.pdbx_description
1 polymer ?
#
loop_
_entity_poly.entity_id
_entity_poly.type
_entity_poly.pdbx_seq_one_letter_code
_entity_poly.pdbx_strand_id
1 'polypeptide(L)'
;MLKGISGIAAFVLTFGLSVSLVGLLFGFTGIGTGDSEVSVEITNFLRQDVNNGELRDRKIRSIYSYEIPIDKYSLSVSDYVSDAENLDDSVLPDDLQYAWRRHLQAWRNHDRLLGSEAKVFRATSECCGNEFKVTYRASGREINETWDQVLRIAKHHGADTRGLK
;
A
#
# COMPACT_ATOMS: atom_id res chain seq x y z
N MET A 1 -11.82 -33.20 -8.65
CA MET A 1 -12.41 -31.86 -8.84
C MET A 1 -11.41 -30.82 -8.37
N LEU A 2 -10.62 -30.24 -9.29
CA LEU A 2 -9.67 -29.17 -8.99
C LEU A 2 -10.29 -27.84 -9.46
N LYS A 3 -10.74 -27.01 -8.53
CA LYS A 3 -11.04 -25.57 -8.77
C LYS A 3 -10.73 -24.77 -7.49
N GLY A 4 -9.45 -24.70 -7.14
CA GLY A 4 -8.93 -23.84 -6.07
C GLY A 4 -8.47 -22.50 -6.62
N ILE A 5 -9.38 -21.53 -6.64
CA ILE A 5 -9.16 -20.09 -6.45
C ILE A 5 -7.93 -19.47 -7.15
N SER A 6 -8.02 -19.20 -8.45
CA SER A 6 -7.09 -18.34 -9.21
C SER A 6 -7.34 -16.83 -8.97
N GLY A 7 -7.69 -16.42 -7.75
CA GLY A 7 -8.17 -15.06 -7.46
C GLY A 7 -7.11 -14.09 -6.92
N ILE A 8 -6.07 -14.60 -6.27
CA ILE A 8 -5.06 -13.78 -5.56
C ILE A 8 -3.95 -13.33 -6.53
N ALA A 9 -3.60 -14.18 -7.50
CA ALA A 9 -2.56 -13.88 -8.51
C ALA A 9 -2.89 -12.66 -9.40
N ALA A 10 -4.18 -12.36 -9.60
CA ALA A 10 -4.60 -11.23 -10.43
C ALA A 10 -4.34 -9.86 -9.79
N PHE A 11 -4.19 -9.77 -8.46
CA PHE A 11 -4.00 -8.49 -7.76
C PHE A 11 -2.53 -8.02 -7.75
N VAL A 12 -1.59 -8.97 -7.73
CA VAL A 12 -0.14 -8.69 -7.80
C VAL A 12 0.26 -8.11 -9.17
N LEU A 13 -0.48 -8.44 -10.22
CA LEU A 13 -0.27 -7.90 -11.57
C LEU A 13 -0.89 -6.52 -11.80
N THR A 14 -1.96 -6.16 -11.08
CA THR A 14 -2.61 -4.85 -11.29
C THR A 14 -1.78 -3.69 -10.74
N PHE A 15 -0.97 -3.92 -9.69
CA PHE A 15 0.04 -2.94 -9.25
C PHE A 15 1.10 -2.68 -10.33
N GLY A 16 1.37 -3.65 -11.22
CA GLY A 16 2.37 -3.51 -12.28
C GLY A 16 1.86 -2.96 -13.62
N LEU A 17 0.54 -2.97 -13.89
CA LEU A 17 -0.01 -2.67 -15.23
C LEU A 17 -0.96 -1.46 -15.29
N SER A 18 -1.38 -0.87 -14.17
CA SER A 18 -2.11 0.42 -14.17
C SER A 18 -1.19 1.65 -14.37
N VAL A 19 0.07 1.42 -14.71
CA VAL A 19 1.17 2.40 -14.70
C VAL A 19 1.18 3.32 -15.94
N SER A 20 0.52 2.95 -17.05
CA SER A 20 0.72 3.65 -18.33
C SER A 20 -0.42 4.55 -18.80
N LEU A 21 -1.66 4.41 -18.31
CA LEU A 21 -2.81 5.09 -18.94
C LEU A 21 -3.22 6.42 -18.28
N VAL A 22 -2.95 6.60 -16.99
CA VAL A 22 -3.38 7.83 -16.27
C VAL A 22 -2.39 8.99 -16.42
N GLY A 23 -1.11 8.69 -16.68
CA GLY A 23 -0.07 9.71 -16.90
C GLY A 23 -0.25 10.53 -18.19
N LEU A 24 -1.00 10.01 -19.17
CA LEU A 24 -1.24 10.66 -20.46
C LEU A 24 -2.44 11.63 -20.44
N LEU A 25 -3.34 11.52 -19.45
CA LEU A 25 -4.61 12.27 -19.43
C LEU A 25 -4.59 13.53 -18.55
N PHE A 26 -3.63 13.68 -17.62
CA PHE A 26 -3.71 14.73 -16.58
C PHE A 26 -2.52 15.70 -16.51
N GLY A 27 -1.76 15.87 -17.59
CA GLY A 27 -0.87 17.03 -17.75
C GLY A 27 0.31 17.08 -16.78
N PHE A 28 1.52 16.99 -17.32
CA PHE A 28 2.73 17.35 -16.59
C PHE A 28 2.75 18.87 -16.36
N THR A 29 2.15 19.36 -15.28
CA THR A 29 2.25 20.76 -14.88
C THR A 29 2.77 20.91 -13.47
N GLY A 30 3.83 21.72 -13.34
CA GLY A 30 4.26 22.35 -12.10
C GLY A 30 5.45 21.69 -11.40
N ILE A 31 6.67 22.06 -11.79
CA ILE A 31 7.83 22.04 -10.88
C ILE A 31 7.62 23.23 -9.95
N GLY A 32 7.07 22.99 -8.76
CA GLY A 32 7.11 23.97 -7.68
C GLY A 32 8.56 24.07 -7.19
N THR A 33 9.10 25.27 -7.15
CA THR A 33 10.37 25.56 -6.46
C THR A 33 10.14 25.50 -4.95
N GLY A 34 9.87 24.30 -4.43
CA GLY A 34 9.84 24.05 -3.00
C GLY A 34 11.23 24.28 -2.41
N ASP A 35 11.29 24.60 -1.11
CA ASP A 35 12.55 24.64 -0.39
C ASP A 35 13.27 23.30 -0.59
N SER A 36 14.50 23.35 -1.10
CA SER A 36 15.19 22.17 -1.58
C SER A 36 15.35 21.13 -0.47
N GLU A 37 15.48 21.57 0.78
CA GLU A 37 15.60 20.71 1.96
C GLU A 37 14.29 19.96 2.24
N VAL A 38 13.16 20.66 2.34
CA VAL A 38 11.83 20.06 2.56
C VAL A 38 11.49 19.05 1.46
N SER A 39 11.78 19.37 0.20
CA SER A 39 11.51 18.46 -0.92
C SER A 39 12.31 17.15 -0.84
N VAL A 40 13.56 17.23 -0.36
CA VAL A 40 14.45 16.08 -0.17
C VAL A 40 13.98 15.24 1.01
N GLU A 41 13.59 15.86 2.12
CA GLU A 41 13.05 15.17 3.30
C GLU A 41 11.79 14.39 2.96
N ILE A 42 10.82 15.01 2.28
CA ILE A 42 9.60 14.34 1.83
C ILE A 42 9.96 13.16 0.90
N THR A 43 10.88 13.37 -0.04
CA THR A 43 11.30 12.30 -0.97
C THR A 43 11.91 11.12 -0.22
N ASN A 44 12.77 11.38 0.76
CA ASN A 44 13.42 10.33 1.55
C ASN A 44 12.41 9.59 2.43
N PHE A 45 11.49 10.32 3.07
CA PHE A 45 10.40 9.74 3.85
C PHE A 45 9.58 8.75 3.01
N LEU A 46 9.13 9.17 1.81
CA LEU A 46 8.32 8.32 0.94
C LEU A 46 9.10 7.13 0.38
N ARG A 47 10.40 7.30 0.07
CA ARG A 47 11.26 6.19 -0.34
C ARG A 47 11.41 5.16 0.76
N GLN A 48 11.52 5.59 2.01
CA GLN A 48 11.62 4.68 3.15
C GLN A 48 10.33 3.84 3.29
N ASP A 49 9.15 4.45 3.17
CA ASP A 49 7.89 3.71 3.19
C ASP A 49 7.77 2.71 2.03
N VAL A 50 8.12 3.13 0.79
CA VAL A 50 8.14 2.22 -0.36
C VAL A 50 9.08 1.04 -0.13
N ASN A 51 10.27 1.28 0.44
CA ASN A 51 11.21 0.21 0.78
C ASN A 51 10.61 -0.75 1.83
N ASN A 52 9.88 -0.24 2.83
CA ASN A 52 9.16 -1.08 3.80
C ASN A 52 8.08 -1.93 3.11
N GLY A 53 7.34 -1.35 2.16
CA GLY A 53 6.36 -2.05 1.34
C GLY A 53 6.97 -3.14 0.46
N GLU A 54 8.15 -2.89 -0.13
CA GLU A 54 8.90 -3.90 -0.87
C GLU A 54 9.38 -5.05 0.03
N LEU A 55 9.83 -4.74 1.25
CA LEU A 55 10.25 -5.76 2.22
C LEU A 55 9.10 -6.68 2.59
N ARG A 56 7.91 -6.12 2.83
CA ARG A 56 6.67 -6.90 3.02
C ARG A 56 6.44 -7.84 1.83
N ASP A 57 6.46 -7.31 0.62
CA ASP A 57 6.21 -8.07 -0.59
C ASP A 57 7.26 -9.17 -0.82
N ARG A 58 8.55 -8.89 -0.54
CA ARG A 58 9.64 -9.87 -0.63
C ARG A 58 9.52 -10.98 0.40
N LYS A 59 9.20 -10.67 1.67
CA LYS A 59 8.98 -11.65 2.75
C LYS A 59 7.94 -12.69 2.33
N ILE A 60 6.88 -12.24 1.67
CA ILE A 60 5.79 -13.11 1.22
C ILE A 60 6.19 -13.94 -0.01
N ARG A 61 6.79 -13.31 -1.03
CA ARG A 61 7.12 -13.97 -2.31
C ARG A 61 8.27 -14.97 -2.21
N SER A 62 9.23 -14.77 -1.30
CA SER A 62 10.36 -15.68 -1.12
C SER A 62 9.95 -17.04 -0.54
N ILE A 63 8.83 -17.07 0.18
CA ILE A 63 8.31 -18.26 0.86
C ILE A 63 7.20 -18.93 0.03
N TYR A 64 6.39 -18.14 -0.68
CA TYR A 64 5.21 -18.62 -1.39
C TYR A 64 5.22 -18.19 -2.87
N SER A 65 5.44 -19.14 -3.77
CA SER A 65 5.53 -18.93 -5.22
C SER A 65 4.19 -19.04 -5.96
N TYR A 66 3.14 -19.57 -5.31
CA TYR A 66 1.84 -19.81 -5.95
C TYR A 66 0.63 -19.35 -5.12
N GLU A 67 0.57 -19.72 -3.84
CA GLU A 67 -0.53 -19.36 -2.96
C GLU A 67 0.02 -18.97 -1.59
N ILE A 68 -0.32 -17.77 -1.14
CA ILE A 68 0.14 -17.21 0.13
C ILE A 68 -0.97 -17.47 1.16
N PRO A 69 -0.69 -18.25 2.23
CA PRO A 69 -1.64 -18.42 3.32
C PRO A 69 -2.03 -17.06 3.92
N ILE A 70 -3.33 -16.85 4.10
CA ILE A 70 -3.88 -15.57 4.57
C ILE A 70 -3.30 -15.13 5.92
N ASP A 71 -2.93 -16.08 6.79
CA ASP A 71 -2.34 -15.78 8.09
C ASP A 71 -0.89 -15.28 7.98
N LYS A 72 -0.13 -15.77 6.99
CA LYS A 72 1.22 -15.27 6.68
C LYS A 72 1.17 -13.92 5.98
N TYR A 73 0.21 -13.73 5.09
CA TYR A 73 -0.03 -12.43 4.47
C TYR A 73 -0.41 -11.39 5.53
N SER A 74 -1.34 -11.73 6.43
CA SER A 74 -1.74 -10.88 7.56
C SER A 74 -0.54 -10.48 8.43
N LEU A 75 0.32 -11.43 8.82
CA LEU A 75 1.52 -11.12 9.62
C LEU A 75 2.44 -10.13 8.91
N SER A 76 2.69 -10.33 7.62
CA SER A 76 3.57 -9.42 6.88
C SER A 76 2.98 -8.03 6.70
N VAL A 77 1.66 -7.91 6.54
CA VAL A 77 0.96 -6.62 6.51
C VAL A 77 1.04 -5.93 7.87
N SER A 78 0.86 -6.68 8.96
CA SER A 78 0.98 -6.15 10.33
C SER A 78 2.39 -5.64 10.63
N ASP A 79 3.44 -6.38 10.23
CA ASP A 79 4.83 -5.92 10.30
C ASP A 79 5.01 -4.57 9.57
N TYR A 80 4.51 -4.48 8.33
CA TYR A 80 4.59 -3.25 7.53
C TYR A 80 3.88 -2.07 8.20
N VAL A 81 2.68 -2.28 8.74
CA VAL A 81 1.94 -1.23 9.47
C VAL A 81 2.74 -0.75 10.66
N SER A 82 3.34 -1.67 11.43
CA SER A 82 4.19 -1.31 12.56
C SER A 82 5.42 -0.52 12.13
N ASP A 83 6.08 -0.91 11.05
CA ASP A 83 7.23 -0.18 10.51
C ASP A 83 6.84 1.23 10.03
N ALA A 84 5.70 1.36 9.34
CA ALA A 84 5.17 2.64 8.85
C ALA A 84 4.71 3.58 9.98
N GLU A 85 4.18 3.03 11.08
CA GLU A 85 3.81 3.79 12.28
C GLU A 85 5.01 4.41 13.00
N ASN A 86 6.18 3.80 12.88
CA ASN A 86 7.41 4.27 13.50
C ASN A 86 8.17 5.29 12.65
N LEU A 87 7.67 5.62 11.45
CA LEU A 87 8.22 6.71 10.65
C LEU A 87 7.87 8.05 11.29
N ASP A 88 8.89 8.89 11.50
CA ASP A 88 8.70 10.25 12.02
C ASP A 88 8.09 11.14 10.92
N ASP A 89 6.80 11.45 11.05
CA ASP A 89 6.07 12.34 10.15
C ASP A 89 6.15 13.81 10.56
N SER A 90 6.79 14.15 11.69
CA SER A 90 6.78 15.51 12.24
C SER A 90 7.51 16.55 11.38
N VAL A 91 8.43 16.08 10.52
CA VAL A 91 9.17 16.91 9.56
C VAL A 91 8.38 17.22 8.28
N LEU A 92 7.26 16.52 8.05
CA LEU A 92 6.44 16.74 6.87
C LEU A 92 5.56 17.99 7.03
N PRO A 93 5.22 18.70 5.93
CA PRO A 93 4.18 19.72 5.96
C PRO A 93 2.84 19.19 6.49
N ASP A 94 2.07 20.03 7.18
CA ASP A 94 0.82 19.63 7.89
C ASP A 94 -0.20 18.90 6.98
N ASP A 95 -0.35 19.36 5.74
CA ASP A 95 -1.25 18.75 4.76
C ASP A 95 -0.78 17.35 4.32
N LEU A 96 0.54 17.17 4.22
CA LEU A 96 1.15 15.88 3.93
C LEU A 96 1.09 14.95 5.14
N GLN A 97 1.31 15.44 6.37
CA GLN A 97 1.08 14.67 7.59
C GLN A 97 -0.35 14.13 7.65
N TYR A 98 -1.33 15.00 7.36
CA TYR A 98 -2.73 14.60 7.34
C TYR A 98 -3.01 13.51 6.30
N ALA A 99 -2.49 13.67 5.07
CA ALA A 99 -2.66 12.66 4.03
C ALA A 99 -1.94 11.35 4.36
N TRP A 100 -0.74 11.42 4.92
CA TRP A 100 0.02 10.26 5.39
C TRP A 100 -0.75 9.48 6.46
N ARG A 101 -1.27 10.16 7.49
CA ARG A 101 -2.06 9.52 8.55
C ARG A 101 -3.32 8.85 8.02
N ARG A 102 -3.95 9.42 6.99
CA ARG A 102 -5.08 8.76 6.31
C ARG A 102 -4.65 7.51 5.56
N HIS A 103 -3.51 7.56 4.87
CA HIS A 103 -2.96 6.39 4.20
C HIS A 103 -2.62 5.27 5.18
N LEU A 104 -1.96 5.60 6.29
CA LEU A 104 -1.67 4.65 7.35
C LEU A 104 -2.95 4.07 7.99
N GLN A 105 -4.01 4.88 8.12
CA GLN A 105 -5.30 4.39 8.59
C GLN A 105 -5.93 3.36 7.63
N ALA A 106 -5.80 3.55 6.31
CA ALA A 106 -6.27 2.57 5.32
C ALA A 106 -5.52 1.23 5.47
N TRP A 107 -4.20 1.28 5.66
CA TRP A 107 -3.39 0.08 5.93
C TRP A 107 -3.76 -0.61 7.24
N ARG A 108 -3.99 0.13 8.32
CA ARG A 108 -4.49 -0.44 9.59
C ARG A 108 -5.83 -1.15 9.42
N ASN A 109 -6.74 -0.57 8.64
CA ASN A 109 -8.04 -1.19 8.37
C ASN A 109 -7.86 -2.49 7.57
N HIS A 110 -6.96 -2.49 6.59
CA HIS A 110 -6.59 -3.68 5.83
C HIS A 110 -5.97 -4.77 6.71
N ASP A 111 -5.04 -4.41 7.60
CA ASP A 111 -4.44 -5.35 8.56
C ASP A 111 -5.50 -5.99 9.47
N ARG A 112 -6.42 -5.19 10.01
CA ARG A 112 -7.52 -5.71 10.85
C ARG A 112 -8.41 -6.69 10.10
N LEU A 113 -8.76 -6.37 8.86
CA LEU A 113 -9.56 -7.24 7.99
C LEU A 113 -8.86 -8.60 7.78
N LEU A 114 -7.56 -8.57 7.45
CA LEU A 114 -6.76 -9.77 7.27
C LEU A 114 -6.62 -10.57 8.58
N GLY A 115 -6.41 -9.88 9.70
CA GLY A 115 -6.28 -10.50 11.01
C GLY A 115 -7.55 -11.20 11.48
N SER A 116 -8.74 -10.63 11.22
CA SER A 116 -10.02 -11.31 11.50
C SER A 116 -10.16 -12.60 10.69
N GLU A 117 -9.71 -12.59 9.44
CA GLU A 117 -9.94 -13.68 8.49
C GLU A 117 -8.90 -14.79 8.64
N ALA A 118 -7.66 -14.43 8.99
CA ALA A 118 -6.65 -15.38 9.44
C ALA A 118 -7.10 -16.19 10.65
N LYS A 119 -7.82 -15.58 11.60
CA LYS A 119 -8.40 -16.28 12.76
C LYS A 119 -9.50 -17.25 12.34
N VAL A 120 -10.38 -16.86 11.42
CA VAL A 120 -11.45 -17.72 10.90
C VAL A 120 -10.86 -18.91 10.15
N PHE A 121 -9.92 -18.68 9.23
CA PHE A 121 -9.26 -19.74 8.45
C PHE A 121 -8.61 -20.81 9.34
N ARG A 122 -7.92 -20.39 10.42
CA ARG A 122 -7.33 -21.32 11.40
C ARG A 122 -8.37 -22.17 12.12
N ALA A 123 -9.59 -21.65 12.31
CA ALA A 123 -10.65 -22.33 13.04
C ALA A 123 -11.47 -23.29 12.17
N THR A 124 -11.66 -23.00 10.88
CA THR A 124 -12.63 -23.70 10.03
C THR A 124 -12.03 -24.44 8.85
N SER A 125 -10.75 -24.24 8.50
CA SER A 125 -10.09 -24.75 7.28
C SER A 125 -10.74 -24.34 5.94
N GLU A 126 -11.82 -23.57 5.97
CA GLU A 126 -12.46 -22.92 4.84
C GLU A 126 -12.23 -21.41 4.94
N CYS A 127 -11.61 -20.80 3.93
CA CYS A 127 -11.47 -19.33 3.86
C CYS A 127 -12.46 -18.73 2.86
N CYS A 128 -13.12 -17.70 3.39
CA CYS A 128 -13.51 -16.48 2.70
C CYS A 128 -14.64 -16.58 1.67
N GLY A 129 -15.83 -16.19 2.13
CA GLY A 129 -17.01 -15.98 1.28
C GLY A 129 -16.86 -14.80 0.32
N ASN A 130 -17.87 -14.60 -0.54
CA ASN A 130 -17.88 -13.51 -1.52
C ASN A 130 -17.81 -12.12 -0.87
N GLU A 131 -18.38 -11.96 0.32
CA GLU A 131 -18.34 -10.72 1.09
C GLU A 131 -16.90 -10.30 1.43
N PHE A 132 -16.08 -11.21 1.96
CA PHE A 132 -14.67 -10.94 2.21
C PHE A 132 -13.94 -10.48 0.94
N LYS A 133 -14.17 -11.14 -0.20
CA LYS A 133 -13.52 -10.76 -1.47
C LYS A 133 -13.89 -9.33 -1.90
N VAL A 134 -15.13 -8.91 -1.66
CA VAL A 134 -15.58 -7.55 -1.97
C VAL A 134 -14.90 -6.55 -1.02
N THR A 135 -14.93 -6.80 0.29
CA THR A 135 -14.31 -5.93 1.30
C THR A 135 -12.79 -5.86 1.13
N TYR A 136 -12.14 -6.97 0.81
CA TYR A 136 -10.71 -7.04 0.50
C TYR A 136 -10.36 -6.15 -0.68
N ARG A 137 -11.11 -6.24 -1.80
CA ARG A 137 -10.91 -5.36 -2.96
C ARG A 137 -11.17 -3.89 -2.62
N ALA A 138 -12.18 -3.59 -1.80
CA ALA A 138 -12.49 -2.24 -1.38
C ALA A 138 -11.33 -1.64 -0.55
N SER A 139 -10.78 -2.40 0.41
CA SER A 139 -9.64 -1.94 1.21
C SER A 139 -8.38 -1.70 0.37
N GLY A 140 -8.10 -2.54 -0.64
CA GLY A 140 -7.00 -2.31 -1.56
C GLY A 140 -7.20 -1.04 -2.41
N ARG A 141 -8.44 -0.73 -2.79
CA ARG A 141 -8.76 0.52 -3.48
C ARG A 141 -8.51 1.73 -2.59
N GLU A 142 -8.94 1.68 -1.34
CA GLU A 142 -8.76 2.77 -0.36
C GLU A 142 -7.27 3.06 -0.11
N ILE A 143 -6.45 2.02 0.01
CA ILE A 143 -4.98 2.15 0.10
C ILE A 143 -4.42 2.91 -1.10
N ASN A 144 -4.82 2.54 -2.32
CA ASN A 144 -4.34 3.18 -3.54
C ASN A 144 -4.80 4.64 -3.63
N GLU A 145 -6.07 4.92 -3.33
CA GLU A 145 -6.63 6.28 -3.37
C GLU A 145 -5.91 7.21 -2.38
N THR A 146 -5.63 6.73 -1.17
CA THR A 146 -4.90 7.50 -0.16
C THR A 146 -3.43 7.68 -0.53
N TRP A 147 -2.76 6.68 -1.11
CA TRP A 147 -1.39 6.81 -1.62
C TRP A 147 -1.29 7.84 -2.75
N ASP A 148 -2.23 7.82 -3.69
CA ASP A 148 -2.31 8.81 -4.76
C ASP A 148 -2.49 10.24 -4.22
N GLN A 149 -3.19 10.40 -3.09
CA GLN A 149 -3.30 11.68 -2.41
C GLN A 149 -1.97 12.12 -1.79
N VAL A 150 -1.27 11.22 -1.11
CA VAL A 150 0.08 11.46 -0.54
C VAL A 150 1.03 11.94 -1.64
N LEU A 151 1.13 11.21 -2.74
CA LEU A 151 2.02 11.55 -3.85
C LEU A 151 1.68 12.87 -4.52
N ARG A 152 0.38 13.19 -4.63
CA ARG A 152 -0.07 14.47 -5.20
C ARG A 152 0.36 15.65 -4.35
N ILE A 153 0.19 15.55 -3.03
CA ILE A 153 0.59 16.60 -2.08
C ILE A 153 2.13 16.69 -2.01
N ALA A 154 2.83 15.57 -1.93
CA ALA A 154 4.29 15.53 -1.95
C ALA A 154 4.86 16.23 -3.21
N LYS A 155 4.27 15.97 -4.39
CA LYS A 155 4.65 16.65 -5.64
C LYS A 155 4.38 18.16 -5.58
N HIS A 156 3.30 18.59 -4.94
CA HIS A 156 3.01 20.02 -4.74
C HIS A 156 4.11 20.72 -3.93
N HIS A 157 4.70 20.01 -2.96
CA HIS A 157 5.85 20.45 -2.16
C HIS A 157 7.22 20.20 -2.83
N GLY A 158 7.24 19.81 -4.11
CA GLY A 158 8.47 19.66 -4.89
C GLY A 158 9.20 18.32 -4.74
N ALA A 159 8.63 17.34 -4.02
CA ALA A 159 9.25 16.04 -3.85
C ALA A 159 9.35 15.24 -5.17
N ASP A 160 10.43 14.47 -5.33
CA ASP A 160 10.61 13.58 -6.48
C ASP A 160 9.84 12.29 -6.28
N THR A 161 8.66 12.22 -6.88
CA THR A 161 7.76 11.06 -6.81
C THR A 161 7.97 10.03 -7.93
N ARG A 162 8.99 10.22 -8.78
CA ARG A 162 9.29 9.26 -9.85
C ARG A 162 9.75 7.93 -9.27
N GLY A 163 9.09 6.85 -9.67
CA GLY A 163 9.38 5.51 -9.16
C GLY A 163 8.79 5.19 -7.78
N LEU A 164 7.93 6.07 -7.23
CA LEU A 164 7.19 5.83 -5.97
C LEU A 164 5.74 5.37 -6.21
N LYS A 165 5.39 5.02 -7.45
CA LYS A 165 4.08 4.49 -7.85
C LYS A 165 4.21 3.04 -8.30
#